data_AF-A0A2G6K885-F1
#
_entry.id   AF-A0A2G6K885-F1
#
_cell.length_a   1.000
_cell.length_b   1.000
_cell.length_c   1.000
_cell.angle_alpha   90.00
_cell.angle_beta   90.00
_cell.angle_gamma   90.00
#
_symmetry.space_group_name_H-M   'P 1'
#
loop_
_entity.id
_entity.type
_entity.pdbx_description
1 polymer ?
#
loop_
_entity_poly.entity_id
_entity_poly.type
_entity_poly.pdbx_seq_one_letter_code
_entity_poly.pdbx_strand_id
1 'polypeptide(L)'
;MAKTTVIGFLGTTLDNVGKGCKRWERWRPTVGLCQQENLLIHRYDLLYQKDHQRLFARVCEDIASVSPETEVVGHQITLQNPWDFEEVFELLHDFSREYNFA
;
A
#
# COMPACT_ATOMS: atom_id res chain seq x y z
N MET A 1 10.35 -11.40 -18.76
CA MET A 1 10.13 -9.95 -18.49
C MET A 1 10.41 -9.70 -17.03
N ALA A 2 11.00 -8.55 -16.69
CA ALA A 2 11.15 -8.14 -15.29
C ALA A 2 9.76 -7.83 -14.70
N LYS A 3 9.49 -8.30 -13.49
CA LYS A 3 8.25 -7.98 -12.76
C LYS A 3 8.44 -6.69 -11.98
N THR A 4 7.51 -5.75 -12.12
CA THR A 4 7.49 -4.51 -11.33
C THR A 4 6.95 -4.80 -9.94
N THR A 5 7.76 -4.53 -8.91
CA THR A 5 7.36 -4.63 -7.50
C THR A 5 7.41 -3.24 -6.88
N VAL A 6 6.38 -2.90 -6.10
CA VAL A 6 6.31 -1.64 -5.35
C VAL A 6 6.29 -1.95 -3.86
N ILE A 7 7.04 -1.18 -3.08
CA ILE A 7 6.96 -1.15 -1.62
C ILE A 7 6.45 0.24 -1.22
N GLY A 8 5.45 0.31 -0.35
CA GLY A 8 4.90 1.59 0.10
C GLY A 8 4.07 1.47 1.37
N PHE A 9 3.76 2.63 1.97
CA PHE A 9 2.84 2.72 3.10
C PHE A 9 1.40 2.87 2.59
N LEU A 10 0.45 2.31 3.34
CA LEU A 10 -0.98 2.56 3.15
C LEU A 10 -1.27 4.05 3.34
N GLY A 11 -1.96 4.67 2.37
CA GLY A 11 -2.36 6.07 2.42
C GLY A 11 -3.50 6.34 3.42
N THR A 12 -3.21 6.24 4.71
CA THR A 12 -4.20 6.24 5.82
C THR A 12 -5.13 7.46 5.83
N THR A 13 -4.70 8.58 5.27
CA THR A 13 -5.52 9.79 5.12
C THR A 13 -6.32 9.81 3.82
N LEU A 14 -5.64 9.75 2.66
CA LEU A 14 -6.28 9.95 1.36
C LEU A 14 -7.02 8.73 0.84
N ASP A 15 -6.65 7.51 1.25
CA ASP A 15 -7.41 6.31 0.89
C ASP A 15 -8.68 6.15 1.72
N ASN A 16 -8.77 6.84 2.87
CA ASN A 16 -9.88 6.72 3.81
C ASN A 16 -11.06 7.65 3.46
N VAL A 17 -11.65 7.44 2.28
CA VAL A 17 -12.71 8.29 1.70
C VAL A 17 -14.14 7.78 1.95
N GLY A 18 -14.33 6.94 2.98
CA GLY A 18 -15.64 6.39 3.34
C GLY A 18 -16.10 5.21 2.47
N LYS A 19 -17.39 4.86 2.55
CA LYS A 19 -18.01 3.74 1.80
C LYS A 19 -18.83 4.28 0.62
N GLY A 20 -18.92 3.52 -0.47
CA GLY A 20 -19.76 3.83 -1.64
C GLY A 20 -18.99 4.32 -2.87
N CYS A 21 -19.70 4.56 -3.97
CA CYS A 21 -19.09 4.86 -5.28
C CYS A 21 -18.33 6.18 -5.33
N LYS A 22 -18.70 7.17 -4.49
CA LYS A 22 -18.02 8.48 -4.41
C LYS A 22 -16.53 8.39 -4.08
N ARG A 23 -16.06 7.26 -3.55
CA ARG A 23 -14.62 7.04 -3.31
C ARG A 23 -13.78 7.09 -4.58
N TRP A 24 -14.36 6.77 -5.73
CA TRP A 24 -13.69 6.81 -7.03
C TRP A 24 -13.55 8.23 -7.60
N GLU A 25 -14.24 9.22 -7.01
CA GLU A 25 -14.13 10.63 -7.38
C GLU A 25 -12.99 11.36 -6.66
N ARG A 26 -12.33 10.69 -5.70
CA ARG A 26 -11.21 11.25 -4.93
C ARG A 26 -9.91 10.54 -5.30
N TRP A 27 -8.83 11.30 -5.30
CA TRP A 27 -7.50 10.72 -5.49
C TRP A 27 -7.09 9.92 -4.24
N ARG A 28 -6.69 8.67 -4.48
CA ARG A 28 -6.33 7.67 -3.48
C ARG A 28 -4.98 7.09 -3.85
N PRO A 29 -3.87 7.49 -3.20
CA PRO A 29 -2.53 7.21 -3.70
C PRO A 29 -2.21 5.72 -3.83
N THR A 30 -2.61 4.88 -2.86
CA THR A 30 -2.31 3.44 -2.91
C THR A 30 -3.09 2.74 -4.04
N VAL A 31 -4.35 3.12 -4.27
CA VAL A 31 -5.17 2.56 -5.37
C VAL A 31 -4.76 3.15 -6.72
N GLY A 32 -4.57 4.47 -6.79
CA GLY A 32 -4.26 5.21 -8.01
C GLY A 32 -2.94 4.81 -8.66
N LEU A 33 -1.98 4.31 -7.86
CA LEU A 33 -0.75 3.74 -8.38
C LEU A 33 -1.00 2.48 -9.23
N CYS A 34 -2.02 1.68 -8.90
CA CYS A 34 -2.43 0.51 -9.67
C CYS A 34 -3.37 0.86 -10.85
N GLN A 35 -3.72 2.12 -11.04
CA GLN A 35 -4.58 2.61 -12.14
C GLN A 35 -3.76 3.22 -13.29
N GLN A 36 -2.43 3.15 -13.23
CA GLN A 36 -1.56 3.77 -14.22
C GLN A 36 -1.53 2.94 -15.51
N GLU A 37 -2.03 3.50 -16.63
CA GLU A 37 -2.14 2.79 -17.92
C GLU A 37 -0.80 2.25 -18.45
N ASN A 38 0.31 2.94 -18.15
CA ASN A 38 1.64 2.62 -18.66
C ASN A 38 2.55 1.92 -17.63
N LEU A 39 2.00 1.50 -16.49
CA LEU A 39 2.76 0.86 -15.42
C LEU A 39 1.96 -0.30 -14.81
N LEU A 40 2.25 -1.52 -15.28
CA LEU A 40 1.73 -2.72 -14.63
C LEU A 40 2.56 -3.07 -13.40
N ILE A 41 1.95 -2.92 -12.23
CA ILE A 41 2.49 -3.43 -10.97
C ILE A 41 2.11 -4.89 -10.86
N HIS A 42 3.11 -5.76 -10.65
CA HIS A 42 2.87 -7.19 -10.51
C HIS A 42 2.70 -7.56 -9.05
N ARG A 43 3.41 -6.85 -8.16
CA ARG A 43 3.35 -7.04 -6.72
C ARG A 43 3.42 -5.70 -5.99
N TYR A 44 2.58 -5.52 -4.98
CA TYR A 44 2.58 -4.36 -4.10
C TYR A 44 2.69 -4.80 -2.64
N ASP A 45 3.90 -4.65 -2.09
CA ASP A 45 4.20 -4.83 -0.67
C ASP A 45 3.76 -3.59 0.10
N LEU A 46 2.62 -3.71 0.78
CA LEU A 46 1.92 -2.61 1.40
C LEU A 46 2.07 -2.66 2.92
N LEU A 47 2.84 -1.72 3.46
CA LEU A 47 3.08 -1.52 4.89
C LEU A 47 1.86 -0.82 5.53
N TYR A 48 1.32 -1.39 6.61
CA TYR A 48 0.17 -0.79 7.29
C TYR A 48 0.18 -1.07 8.81
N GLN A 49 -0.36 -0.14 9.60
CA GLN A 49 -0.55 -0.36 11.03
C GLN A 49 -1.83 -1.14 11.32
N LYS A 50 -1.83 -1.93 12.39
CA LYS A 50 -2.98 -2.76 12.83
C LYS A 50 -4.30 -1.98 12.91
N ASP A 51 -4.26 -0.72 13.36
CA ASP A 51 -5.44 0.15 13.48
C ASP A 51 -6.12 0.44 12.14
N HIS A 52 -5.38 0.28 11.03
CA HIS A 52 -5.85 0.49 9.67
C HIS A 52 -6.21 -0.82 8.94
N GLN A 53 -6.31 -1.96 9.63
CA GLN A 53 -6.66 -3.27 9.02
C GLN A 53 -7.89 -3.20 8.12
N ARG A 54 -8.95 -2.49 8.55
CA ARG A 54 -10.20 -2.36 7.78
C ARG A 54 -10.02 -1.51 6.52
N LEU A 55 -9.14 -0.51 6.57
CA LEU A 55 -8.80 0.31 5.42
C LEU A 55 -7.94 -0.49 4.44
N PHE A 56 -6.94 -1.20 4.95
CA PHE A 56 -6.10 -2.12 4.17
C PHE A 56 -6.94 -3.12 3.38
N ALA A 57 -7.88 -3.82 4.03
CA ALA A 57 -8.74 -4.80 3.36
C ALA A 57 -9.55 -4.16 2.21
N ARG A 58 -10.14 -2.97 2.44
CA ARG A 58 -10.89 -2.25 1.40
C ARG A 58 -9.98 -1.81 0.25
N VAL A 59 -8.78 -1.33 0.54
CA VAL A 59 -7.81 -0.93 -0.48
C VAL A 59 -7.40 -2.14 -1.33
N CYS A 60 -7.21 -3.32 -0.73
CA CYS A 60 -6.94 -4.55 -1.48
C CYS A 60 -8.10 -4.92 -2.43
N GLU A 61 -9.34 -4.86 -1.95
CA GLU A 61 -10.53 -5.09 -2.78
C GLU A 61 -10.62 -4.08 -3.95
N ASP A 62 -10.36 -2.80 -3.67
CA ASP A 62 -10.39 -1.76 -4.68
C ASP A 62 -9.25 -1.91 -5.70
N ILE A 63 -8.04 -2.30 -5.28
CA ILE A 63 -6.91 -2.61 -6.19
C ILE A 63 -7.27 -3.79 -7.09
N ALA A 64 -7.80 -4.89 -6.53
CA ALA A 64 -8.19 -6.06 -7.31
C ALA A 64 -9.26 -5.75 -8.37
N SER A 65 -10.09 -4.72 -8.15
CA SER A 65 -11.09 -4.28 -9.12
C SER A 65 -10.52 -3.47 -10.29
N VAL A 66 -9.38 -2.81 -10.12
CA VAL A 66 -8.77 -1.93 -11.13
C VAL A 66 -7.50 -2.50 -11.76
N SER A 67 -6.80 -3.38 -11.05
CA SER A 67 -5.68 -4.17 -11.55
C SER A 67 -5.75 -5.59 -10.96
N PRO A 68 -6.55 -6.48 -11.59
CA PRO A 68 -6.68 -7.88 -11.18
C PRO A 68 -5.36 -8.66 -11.18
N GLU A 69 -4.38 -8.21 -11.94
CA GLU A 69 -3.06 -8.82 -12.07
C GLU A 69 -2.09 -8.45 -10.94
N THR A 70 -2.40 -7.40 -10.16
CA THR A 70 -1.56 -6.94 -9.04
C THR A 70 -1.78 -7.84 -7.82
N GLU A 71 -0.73 -8.51 -7.37
CA GLU A 71 -0.70 -9.18 -6.06
C GLU A 71 -0.41 -8.16 -4.95
N VAL A 72 -1.30 -8.01 -3.97
CA VAL A 72 -1.04 -7.15 -2.80
C VAL A 72 -0.59 -8.01 -1.62
N VAL A 73 0.59 -7.72 -1.09
CA VAL A 73 1.17 -8.40 0.09
C VAL A 73 1.17 -7.41 1.25
N GLY A 74 0.37 -7.70 2.28
CA GLY A 74 0.27 -6.84 3.46
C GLY A 74 1.38 -7.10 4.46
N HIS A 75 2.08 -6.04 4.86
CA HIS A 75 3.10 -6.07 5.91
C HIS A 75 2.59 -5.26 7.11
N GLN A 76 2.16 -5.95 8.17
CA GLN A 76 1.70 -5.26 9.37
C GLN A 76 2.90 -4.73 10.15
N ILE A 77 2.91 -3.42 10.39
CA ILE A 77 3.99 -2.70 11.07
C ILE A 77 3.49 -1.99 12.32
N THR A 78 4.42 -1.57 13.17
CA THR A 78 4.14 -0.76 14.37
C THR A 78 5.01 0.49 14.34
N LEU A 79 4.37 1.66 14.32
CA LEU A 79 4.99 2.97 14.49
C LEU A 79 4.25 3.69 15.62
N GLN A 80 4.97 4.21 16.60
CA GLN A 80 4.44 5.05 17.66
C GLN A 80 4.23 6.47 17.15
N ASN A 81 5.23 7.02 16.47
CA ASN A 81 5.18 8.33 15.85
C ASN A 81 5.57 8.22 14.36
N PRO A 82 4.61 8.19 13.42
CA PRO A 82 4.90 8.11 11.99
C PRO A 82 5.59 9.37 11.42
N TRP A 83 5.79 10.41 12.24
CA TRP A 83 6.55 11.61 11.90
C TRP A 83 7.94 11.65 12.55
N ASP A 84 8.26 10.67 13.40
CA ASP A 84 9.62 10.47 13.87
C ASP A 84 10.42 9.79 12.76
N PHE A 85 11.37 10.51 12.18
CA PHE A 85 12.17 9.98 11.10
C PHE A 85 13.05 8.82 11.56
N GLU A 86 13.62 8.86 12.76
CA GLU A 86 14.49 7.81 13.26
C GLU A 86 13.71 6.49 13.35
N GLU A 87 12.53 6.52 13.96
CA GLU A 87 11.65 5.35 14.08
C GLU A 87 11.25 4.81 12.70
N VAL A 88 10.86 5.69 11.77
CA VAL A 88 10.46 5.28 10.41
C VAL A 88 11.63 4.67 9.64
N PHE A 89 12.83 5.24 9.74
CA PHE A 89 14.01 4.73 9.06
C PHE A 89 14.50 3.41 9.66
N GLU A 90 14.50 3.26 10.98
CA GLU A 90 14.81 1.99 11.64
C GLU A 90 13.85 0.88 11.17
N LEU A 91 12.55 1.18 11.13
CA LEU A 91 11.55 0.22 10.66
C LEU A 91 11.78 -0.18 9.19
N LEU A 92 12.00 0.80 8.31
CA LEU A 92 12.25 0.52 6.89
C LEU A 92 13.57 -0.23 6.67
N HIS A 93 14.59 0.08 7.48
CA HIS A 93 15.86 -0.62 7.46
C HIS A 93 15.66 -2.09 7.86
N ASP A 94 14.99 -2.36 8.98
CA ASP A 94 14.73 -3.73 9.44
C ASP A 94 13.87 -4.50 8.45
N PHE A 95 12.81 -3.87 7.93
CA PHE A 95 12.00 -4.43 6.83
C PHE A 95 12.88 -4.80 5.64
N SER A 96 13.76 -3.91 5.18
CA SER A 96 14.62 -4.17 4.02
C SER A 96 15.61 -5.30 4.24
N ARG A 97 16.06 -5.54 5.48
CA ARG A 97 16.98 -6.64 5.79
C ARG A 97 16.29 -8.00 5.77
N GLU A 98 15.01 -8.05 6.12
CA GLU A 98 14.20 -9.27 6.11
C GLU A 98 13.52 -9.50 4.76
N TYR A 99 13.33 -8.45 3.97
CA TYR A 99 12.67 -8.51 2.68
C TYR A 99 13.54 -9.20 1.61
N ASN A 100 12.98 -10.19 0.94
CA ASN A 100 13.66 -10.86 -0.17
C ASN A 100 13.51 -10.06 -1.47
N PHE A 101 14.59 -9.40 -1.89
CA PHE A 101 14.66 -8.64 -3.14
C PHE A 101 14.98 -9.49 -4.39
N ALA A 102 15.26 -10.79 -4.23
CA ALA A 102 15.65 -11.67 -5.33
C ALA A 102 14.51 -12.00 -6.30
#